data_AF-A0A6V8NJ59-F1
#
_entry.id   AF-A0A6V8NJ59-F1
#
_cell.length_a   1.000
_cell.length_b   1.000
_cell.length_c   1.000
_cell.angle_alpha   90.00
_cell.angle_beta   90.00
_cell.angle_gamma   90.00
#
_symmetry.space_group_name_H-M   'P 1'
#
loop_
_entity.id
_entity.type
_entity.pdbx_description
1 polymer ?
#
loop_
_entity_poly.entity_id
_entity_poly.type
_entity_poly.pdbx_seq_one_letter_code
_entity_poly.pdbx_strand_id
1 'polypeptide(L)'
;FLEKQKFESMIDILHACLLFWEQNNRKAISELLEETGNLNNNAFWQVAQTISEVLPDGDKEKQMLQGFLYGKENYGKTGARVDQYQMILFEKG
;
A
#
# COMPACT_ATOMS: atom_id res chain seq x y z
N PHE A 1 9.94 -10.14 16.10
CA PHE A 1 10.24 -9.08 15.11
C PHE A 1 9.01 -8.33 14.61
N LEU A 2 7.78 -8.73 14.97
CA LEU A 2 6.54 -8.01 14.69
C LEU A 2 5.91 -7.47 15.98
N GLU A 3 6.70 -6.77 16.81
CA GLU A 3 6.11 -6.00 17.91
C GLU A 3 5.75 -4.63 17.36
N LYS A 4 4.44 -4.41 17.15
CA LYS A 4 3.73 -3.12 17.03
C LYS A 4 4.66 -1.91 16.81
N GLN A 5 5.26 -1.79 15.64
CA GLN A 5 5.64 -0.45 15.18
C GLN A 5 4.32 0.26 14.93
N LYS A 6 3.96 1.15 15.84
CA LYS A 6 3.07 2.26 15.54
C LYS A 6 3.65 2.85 14.26
N PHE A 7 2.90 2.92 13.18
CA PHE A 7 3.38 3.60 11.99
C PHE A 7 3.50 5.08 12.33
N GLU A 8 4.70 5.52 12.74
CA GLU A 8 4.90 6.86 13.29
C GLU A 8 5.06 7.90 12.16
N SER A 9 5.45 7.48 10.96
CA SER A 9 5.64 8.36 9.81
C SER A 9 5.11 7.79 8.49
N MET A 10 4.93 8.67 7.48
CA MET A 10 4.60 8.27 6.10
C MET A 10 5.66 7.34 5.49
N ILE A 11 6.92 7.47 5.92
CA ILE A 11 8.01 6.63 5.43
C ILE A 11 7.88 5.20 5.95
N ASP A 12 7.53 5.02 7.23
CA ASP A 12 7.32 3.68 7.81
C ASP A 12 6.17 2.95 7.11
N ILE A 13 5.11 3.68 6.80
CA ILE A 13 3.94 3.16 6.07
C ILE A 13 4.35 2.77 4.65
N LEU A 14 5.09 3.64 3.96
CA LEU A 14 5.58 3.35 2.61
C LEU A 14 6.48 2.11 2.60
N HIS A 15 7.42 2.00 3.55
CA HIS A 15 8.26 0.81 3.68
C HIS A 15 7.42 -0.46 3.90
N ALA A 16 6.42 -0.44 4.77
CA ALA A 16 5.55 -1.61 4.97
C ALA A 16 4.71 -1.95 3.73
N CYS A 17 4.19 -0.94 3.01
CA CYS A 17 3.53 -1.15 1.73
C CYS A 17 4.46 -1.85 0.72
N LEU A 18 5.72 -1.44 0.64
CA LEU A 18 6.72 -2.04 -0.25
C LEU A 18 7.05 -3.49 0.14
N LEU A 19 7.16 -3.80 1.43
CA LEU A 19 7.34 -5.18 1.91
C LEU A 19 6.16 -6.08 1.51
N PHE A 20 4.92 -5.60 1.66
CA PHE A 20 3.75 -6.33 1.16
C PHE A 20 3.71 -6.39 -0.37
N TRP A 21 4.28 -5.39 -1.04
CA TRP A 21 4.33 -5.35 -2.49
C TRP A 21 5.21 -6.45 -3.07
N GLU A 22 6.40 -6.65 -2.50
CA GLU A 22 7.31 -7.74 -2.85
C GLU A 22 6.69 -9.12 -2.64
N GLN A 23 5.86 -9.27 -1.60
CA GLN A 23 5.13 -10.51 -1.30
C GLN A 23 3.89 -10.72 -2.17
N ASN A 24 3.63 -9.84 -3.13
CA ASN A 24 2.41 -9.80 -3.94
C ASN A 24 1.11 -9.68 -3.11
N ASN A 25 1.20 -9.21 -1.86
CA ASN A 25 0.07 -9.09 -0.93
C ASN A 25 -0.64 -7.74 -1.12
N ARG A 26 -1.32 -7.58 -2.26
CA ARG A 26 -2.04 -6.34 -2.61
C ARG A 26 -3.18 -6.01 -1.65
N LYS A 27 -3.77 -7.02 -1.00
CA LYS A 27 -4.82 -6.86 0.01
C LYS A 27 -4.29 -6.15 1.26
N ALA A 28 -3.19 -6.63 1.82
CA ALA A 28 -2.59 -6.00 3.01
C ALA A 28 -2.14 -4.55 2.75
N ILE A 29 -1.73 -4.22 1.52
CA ILE A 29 -1.45 -2.83 1.12
C ILE A 29 -2.72 -1.98 1.19
N SER A 30 -3.84 -2.46 0.65
CA SER A 30 -5.13 -1.75 0.71
C SER A 30 -5.55 -1.48 2.15
N GLU A 31 -5.54 -2.53 2.98
CA GLU A 31 -5.92 -2.47 4.39
C GLU A 31 -5.02 -1.48 5.15
N LEU A 32 -3.70 -1.58 4.99
CA LEU A 32 -2.76 -0.67 5.65
C LEU A 32 -2.96 0.80 5.22
N LEU A 33 -3.18 1.05 3.93
CA LEU A 33 -3.41 2.40 3.41
C LEU A 33 -4.73 2.98 3.91
N GLU A 34 -5.77 2.17 4.05
CA GLU A 34 -7.07 2.57 4.59
C GLU A 34 -6.99 2.84 6.10
N GLU A 35 -6.44 1.90 6.87
CA GLU A 35 -6.30 1.99 8.33
C GLU A 35 -5.45 3.20 8.75
N THR A 36 -4.41 3.52 7.98
CA THR A 36 -3.54 4.68 8.26
C THR A 36 -4.04 5.98 7.63
N GLY A 37 -5.13 5.95 6.86
CA GLY A 37 -5.68 7.12 6.16
C GLY A 37 -4.85 7.61 4.98
N ASN A 38 -3.88 6.82 4.50
CA ASN A 38 -2.99 7.21 3.40
C ASN A 38 -3.50 6.85 2.00
N LEU A 39 -4.54 6.03 1.89
CA LEU A 39 -5.10 5.63 0.60
C LEU A 39 -5.46 6.85 -0.28
N ASN A 40 -6.12 7.84 0.31
CA ASN A 40 -6.52 9.08 -0.38
C ASN A 40 -5.64 10.29 -0.01
N ASN A 41 -4.51 10.07 0.67
CA ASN A 41 -3.61 11.14 1.10
C ASN A 41 -2.64 11.51 -0.03
N ASN A 42 -2.88 12.64 -0.68
CA ASN A 42 -2.01 13.12 -1.77
C ASN A 42 -0.55 13.33 -1.34
N ALA A 43 -0.29 13.76 -0.10
CA ALA A 43 1.07 13.98 0.38
C ALA A 43 1.86 12.67 0.46
N PHE A 44 1.23 11.59 0.93
CA PHE A 44 1.85 10.25 0.96
C PHE A 44 2.27 9.78 -0.44
N TRP A 45 1.36 9.89 -1.41
CA TRP A 45 1.65 9.51 -2.79
C TRP A 45 2.74 10.38 -3.42
N GLN A 46 2.77 11.68 -3.10
CA GLN A 46 3.81 12.57 -3.58
C GLN A 46 5.18 12.21 -2.99
N VAL A 47 5.25 11.84 -1.70
CA VAL A 47 6.49 11.38 -1.07
C VAL A 47 7.01 10.12 -1.76
N ALA A 48 6.15 9.11 -2.00
CA ALA A 48 6.53 7.90 -2.71
C ALA A 48 7.05 8.19 -4.13
N GLN A 49 6.37 9.08 -4.87
CA GLN A 49 6.78 9.52 -6.20
C GLN A 49 8.15 10.21 -6.16
N THR A 50 8.34 11.19 -5.27
CA THR A 50 9.59 11.95 -5.17
C THR A 50 10.77 11.05 -4.79
N ILE A 51 10.58 10.06 -3.90
CA ILE A 51 11.63 9.07 -3.60
C ILE A 51 11.97 8.26 -4.85
N SER A 52 10.96 7.83 -5.61
CA SER A 52 11.20 7.09 -6.86
C SER A 52 11.97 7.91 -7.91
N GLU A 53 11.76 9.23 -7.95
CA GLU A 53 12.36 10.12 -8.95
C GLU A 53 13.83 10.41 -8.67
N VAL A 54 14.25 10.40 -7.41
CA VAL A 54 15.65 10.68 -7.02
C VAL A 54 16.57 9.46 -7.11
N LEU A 55 16.01 8.25 -7.28
CA LEU A 55 16.79 7.03 -7.42
C LEU A 55 17.34 6.87 -8.85
N PRO A 56 18.55 6.29 -9.00
CA PRO A 56 19.17 6.10 -10.31
C PRO A 56 18.45 5.06 -11.16
N ASP A 57 18.66 5.10 -12.47
CA ASP A 57 18.06 4.12 -13.38
C ASP A 57 18.66 2.72 -13.18
N GLY A 58 17.82 1.70 -13.32
CA GLY A 58 18.20 0.30 -13.06
C GLY A 58 18.20 -0.09 -11.56
N ASP A 59 17.93 0.86 -10.67
CA ASP A 59 17.80 0.60 -9.24
C ASP A 59 16.57 -0.26 -8.93
N LYS A 60 16.74 -1.27 -8.07
CA LYS A 60 15.66 -2.21 -7.71
C LYS A 60 14.61 -1.56 -6.83
N GLU A 61 15.01 -0.70 -5.89
CA GLU A 61 14.07 0.03 -5.04
C GLU A 61 13.23 1.01 -5.88
N LYS A 62 13.84 1.65 -6.88
CA LYS A 62 13.12 2.46 -7.86
C LYS A 62 12.05 1.66 -8.60
N GLN A 63 12.41 0.49 -9.13
CA GLN A 63 11.45 -0.37 -9.84
C GLN A 63 10.30 -0.82 -8.93
N MET A 64 10.60 -1.13 -7.67
CA MET A 64 9.60 -1.51 -6.67
C MET A 64 8.63 -0.37 -6.37
N LEU A 65 9.16 0.84 -6.14
CA LEU A 65 8.36 2.05 -5.94
C LEU A 65 7.50 2.37 -7.15
N GLN A 66 8.04 2.29 -8.36
CA GLN A 66 7.28 2.49 -9.60
C GLN A 66 6.15 1.47 -9.75
N GLY A 67 6.42 0.20 -9.45
CA GLY A 67 5.42 -0.85 -9.46
C GLY A 67 4.34 -0.69 -8.38
N PHE A 68 4.70 -0.17 -7.21
CA PHE A 68 3.76 0.21 -6.16
C PHE A 68 2.89 1.40 -6.59
N LEU A 69 3.50 2.46 -7.12
CA LEU A 69 2.81 3.67 -7.61
C LEU A 69 1.83 3.36 -8.75
N TYR A 70 2.21 2.47 -9.67
CA TYR A 70 1.33 1.98 -10.74
C TYR A 70 0.06 1.28 -10.18
N GLY A 71 0.17 0.67 -9.00
CA GLY A 71 -0.94 0.00 -8.32
C GLY A 71 -1.93 0.94 -7.62
N LYS A 72 -1.65 2.25 -7.53
CA LYS A 72 -2.42 3.22 -6.72
C LYS A 72 -3.94 3.10 -6.85
N GLU A 73 -4.45 3.11 -8.08
CA GLU A 73 -5.90 3.03 -8.34
C GLU A 73 -6.51 1.66 -7.97
N ASN A 74 -5.69 0.61 -7.97
CA ASN A 74 -6.14 -0.75 -7.69
C ASN A 74 -6.23 -1.03 -6.19
N TYR A 75 -5.47 -0.34 -5.35
CA TYR A 75 -5.57 -0.49 -3.90
C TYR A 75 -6.96 -0.08 -3.41
N GLY A 76 -7.48 1.09 -3.80
CA GLY A 76 -8.82 1.51 -3.38
C GLY A 76 -9.98 0.64 -3.89
N LYS A 77 -9.77 -0.11 -4.99
CA LYS A 77 -10.75 -1.09 -5.51
C LYS A 77 -10.66 -2.44 -4.80
N THR A 78 -9.51 -2.76 -4.20
CA THR A 78 -9.25 -4.06 -3.58
C THR A 78 -9.92 -4.17 -2.22
N GLY A 79 -9.83 -3.14 -1.37
CA GLY A 79 -10.58 -3.08 -0.11
C GLY A 79 -12.10 -3.24 -0.34
N ALA A 80 -12.66 -2.43 -1.24
CA ALA A 80 -14.09 -2.46 -1.57
C ALA A 80 -14.60 -3.83 -2.07
N ARG A 81 -13.80 -4.58 -2.84
CA ARG A 81 -14.18 -5.93 -3.29
C ARG A 81 -14.18 -6.94 -2.15
N VAL A 82 -13.19 -6.87 -1.25
CA VAL A 82 -13.07 -7.80 -0.12
C VAL A 82 -14.25 -7.63 0.83
N ASP A 83 -14.64 -6.39 1.15
CA ASP A 83 -15.78 -6.09 2.02
C ASP A 83 -17.09 -6.67 1.47
N GLN A 84 -17.31 -6.52 0.15
CA GLN A 84 -18.49 -7.07 -0.53
C GLN A 84 -18.54 -8.59 -0.45
N TYR A 85 -17.42 -9.28 -0.66
CA TYR A 85 -17.39 -10.75 -0.54
C TYR A 85 -17.62 -11.23 0.89
N GLN A 86 -17.05 -10.55 1.89
CA GLN A 86 -17.28 -10.90 3.29
C GLN A 86 -18.76 -10.72 3.66
N MET A 87 -19.37 -9.58 3.31
CA MET A 87 -20.78 -9.29 3.60
C MET A 87 -21.73 -10.32 2.98
N ILE A 88 -21.52 -10.71 1.72
CA ILE A 88 -22.34 -11.73 1.04
C ILE A 88 -22.23 -13.11 1.73
N LEU A 89 -21.06 -13.45 2.28
CA LEU A 89 -20.87 -14.72 2.99
C LEU A 89 -21.58 -14.72 4.35
N PHE A 90 -21.60 -13.59 5.06
CA PHE A 90 -22.33 -13.46 6.33
C PHE A 90 -23.85 -13.44 6.15
N GLU A 91 -24.37 -12.92 5.04
CA GLU A 91 -25.83 -12.90 4.75
C GLU A 91 -26.39 -14.25 4.30
N LYS A 92 -25.52 -15.19 3.87
CA LYS A 92 -25.90 -16.51 3.35
C LYS A 92 -25.65 -17.67 4.32
N GLY A 93 -25.15 -17.39 5.53
CA GLY A 93 -24.96 -18.36 6.61
C GLY A 93 -25.99 -18.22 7.71
#